data_AF-A0A9N9CKK6-F1
#
_entry.id   AF-A0A9N9CKK6-F1
#
_cell.length_a   1.000
_cell.length_b   1.000
_cell.length_c   1.000
_cell.angle_alpha   90.00
_cell.angle_beta   90.00
_cell.angle_gamma   90.00
#
_symmetry.space_group_name_H-M   'P 1'
#
loop_
_entity.id
_entity.type
_entity.pdbx_description
1 polymer ?
#
loop_
_entity_poly.entity_id
_entity_poly.type
_entity_poly.pdbx_seq_one_letter_code
_entity_poly.pdbx_strand_id
1 'polypeptide(L)'
;MKVKLSWELVNSFSEFLNADSDEDDEEELEAYNDSIQRLKDADEITRAMTREEYVHYSECRQASFTYRKAKRFREWANMSAYIDMKPNDDIIDILGFLTFEMVSKLTETALRVKLDLDKEQRVHKGLKRPRENSKNYSDNVYLFSPPPPEQTALKSSHIHEAFRRLQMAPQPIKNFRGGLVRTKVSLI
;
A
#
# COMPACT_ATOMS: atom_id res chain seq x y z
N MET A 1 11.97 10.48 20.59
CA MET A 1 11.53 9.69 21.75
C MET A 1 11.51 8.25 21.28
N LYS A 2 12.41 7.39 21.79
CA LYS A 2 12.45 5.98 21.39
C LYS A 2 11.27 5.27 22.05
N VAL A 3 10.41 4.64 21.25
CA VAL A 3 9.22 3.93 21.76
C VAL A 3 9.66 2.53 22.16
N LYS A 4 9.66 2.23 23.46
CA LYS A 4 9.98 0.89 23.98
C LYS A 4 8.73 -0.01 23.88
N LEU A 5 8.80 -1.09 23.10
CA LEU A 5 7.65 -2.00 22.95
C LEU A 5 7.60 -2.97 24.13
N SER A 6 6.43 -3.12 24.76
CA SER A 6 6.30 -3.93 25.97
C SER A 6 6.55 -5.44 25.77
N TRP A 7 6.60 -5.91 24.52
CA TRP A 7 6.85 -7.30 24.17
C TRP A 7 8.29 -7.56 23.67
N GLU A 8 9.16 -6.56 23.70
CA GLU A 8 10.58 -6.76 23.41
C GLU A 8 11.25 -7.57 24.53
N LEU A 9 12.08 -8.52 24.13
CA LEU A 9 12.79 -9.39 25.06
C LEU A 9 13.68 -8.57 26.01
N VAL A 10 14.38 -7.57 25.46
CA VAL A 10 15.32 -6.71 26.18
C VAL A 10 14.60 -5.91 27.28
N ASN A 11 13.38 -5.43 27.02
CA ASN A 11 12.59 -4.70 28.01
C ASN A 11 12.19 -5.56 29.22
N SER A 12 12.14 -6.89 29.07
CA SER A 12 11.89 -7.80 30.20
C SER A 12 13.11 -7.99 31.11
N PHE A 13 14.32 -7.69 30.61
CA PHE A 13 15.59 -7.86 31.31
C PHE A 13 16.38 -6.54 31.44
N SER A 14 15.74 -5.39 31.23
CA SER A 14 16.40 -4.09 31.18
C SER A 14 17.07 -3.69 32.50
N GLU A 15 16.70 -4.32 33.63
CA GLU A 15 17.36 -4.14 34.93
C GLU A 15 18.72 -4.88 35.01
N PHE A 16 18.91 -5.93 34.19
CA PHE A 16 20.08 -6.81 34.22
C PHE A 16 21.03 -6.62 33.04
N LEU A 17 20.51 -6.10 31.93
CA LEU A 17 21.28 -5.80 30.74
C LEU A 17 21.61 -4.30 30.75
N ASN A 18 22.91 -3.96 30.73
CA ASN A 18 23.35 -2.64 30.25
C ASN A 18 23.18 -2.63 28.72
N ALA A 19 21.94 -2.75 28.24
CA ALA A 19 21.60 -2.89 26.82
C ALA A 19 21.75 -1.57 26.04
N ASP A 20 21.98 -0.45 26.74
CA ASP A 20 21.98 0.91 26.19
C ASP A 20 23.28 1.31 25.42
N SER A 21 24.18 0.37 25.03
CA SER A 21 25.41 0.76 24.30
C SER A 21 25.60 0.21 22.89
N ASP A 22 25.19 -1.03 22.60
CA ASP A 22 25.57 -1.69 21.35
C ASP A 22 24.37 -1.95 20.41
N GLU A 23 23.16 -2.14 20.94
CA GLU A 23 21.92 -2.31 20.14
C GLU A 23 21.33 -0.96 19.66
N ASP A 24 21.60 0.12 20.41
CA ASP A 24 21.12 1.46 20.07
C ASP A 24 21.68 1.96 18.73
N ASP A 25 22.92 1.58 18.40
CA ASP A 25 23.59 1.94 17.16
C ASP A 25 23.01 1.19 15.94
N GLU A 26 22.51 -0.04 16.10
CA GLU A 26 22.03 -0.87 14.98
C GLU A 26 20.61 -0.47 14.52
N GLU A 27 19.68 -0.25 15.46
CA GLU A 27 18.31 0.17 15.13
C GLU A 27 18.28 1.61 14.57
N GLU A 28 19.08 2.51 15.13
CA GLU A 28 19.23 3.87 14.59
C GLU A 28 19.79 3.84 13.16
N LEU A 29 20.75 2.94 12.90
CA LEU A 29 21.31 2.74 11.57
C LEU A 29 20.29 2.14 10.60
N GLU A 30 19.43 1.22 11.03
CA GLU A 30 18.35 0.66 10.19
C GLU A 30 17.28 1.72 9.86
N ALA A 31 16.84 2.50 10.85
CA ALA A 31 15.91 3.61 10.66
C ALA A 31 16.49 4.70 9.73
N TYR A 32 17.78 5.00 9.89
CA TYR A 32 18.51 5.89 8.99
C TYR A 32 18.56 5.33 7.56
N ASN A 33 18.88 4.06 7.40
CA ASN A 33 18.92 3.41 6.10
C ASN A 33 17.57 3.42 5.39
N ASP A 34 16.47 3.15 6.10
CA ASP A 34 15.11 3.21 5.54
C ASP A 34 14.74 4.65 5.12
N SER A 35 15.05 5.65 5.96
CA SER A 35 14.87 7.07 5.63
C SER A 35 15.64 7.47 4.37
N ILE A 36 16.90 7.06 4.25
CA ILE A 36 17.73 7.31 3.07
C ILE A 36 17.21 6.58 1.84
N GLN A 37 16.73 5.35 1.98
CA GLN A 37 16.16 4.60 0.86
C GLN A 37 14.91 5.29 0.31
N ARG A 38 13.99 5.73 1.19
CA ARG A 38 12.80 6.49 0.78
C ARG A 38 13.17 7.80 0.09
N LEU A 39 14.26 8.45 0.50
CA LEU A 39 14.75 9.67 -0.15
C LEU A 39 15.30 9.37 -1.55
N LYS A 40 16.10 8.30 -1.70
CA LYS A 40 16.62 7.87 -3.00
C LYS A 40 15.51 7.49 -3.98
N ASP A 41 14.48 6.78 -3.52
CA ASP A 41 13.34 6.41 -4.35
C ASP A 41 12.58 7.66 -4.83
N ALA A 42 12.43 8.66 -3.97
CA ALA A 42 11.84 9.94 -4.34
C ALA A 42 12.69 10.71 -5.36
N ASP A 43 14.02 10.74 -5.20
CA ASP A 43 14.93 11.36 -6.16
C ASP A 43 14.88 10.66 -7.52
N GLU A 44 14.75 9.33 -7.55
CA GLU A 44 14.58 8.57 -8.78
C GLU A 44 13.27 8.88 -9.50
N ILE A 45 12.16 8.93 -8.76
CA ILE A 45 10.83 9.27 -9.32
C ILE A 45 10.83 10.69 -9.89
N THR A 46 11.48 11.63 -9.21
CA THR A 46 11.45 13.06 -9.56
C THR A 46 12.49 13.48 -10.58
N ARG A 47 13.45 12.61 -10.93
CA ARG A 47 14.59 12.92 -11.81
C ARG A 47 14.22 13.51 -13.16
N ALA A 48 13.10 13.07 -13.74
CA ALA A 48 12.62 13.51 -15.06
C ALA A 48 11.31 14.30 -15.00
N MET A 49 10.86 14.70 -13.80
CA MET A 49 9.62 15.46 -13.65
C MET A 49 9.80 16.92 -14.06
N THR A 50 8.76 17.47 -14.68
CA THR A 50 8.61 18.92 -14.84
C THR A 50 8.37 19.60 -13.48
N ARG A 51 8.49 20.93 -13.44
CA ARG A 51 8.24 21.69 -12.22
C ARG A 51 6.83 21.46 -11.69
N GLU A 52 5.85 21.48 -12.59
CA GLU A 52 4.43 21.31 -12.26
C GLU A 52 4.17 19.90 -11.70
N GLU A 53 4.74 18.87 -12.32
CA GLU A 53 4.65 17.48 -11.85
C GLU A 53 5.32 17.31 -10.48
N TYR A 54 6.49 17.91 -10.28
CA TYR A 54 7.20 17.86 -8.99
C TYR A 54 6.40 18.53 -7.88
N VAL A 55 5.82 19.71 -8.13
CA VAL A 55 4.97 20.40 -7.14
C VAL A 55 3.80 19.50 -6.75
N HIS A 56 3.10 18.95 -7.73
CA HIS A 56 1.98 18.04 -7.48
C HIS A 56 2.41 16.79 -6.70
N TYR A 57 3.52 16.16 -7.08
CA TYR A 57 4.09 15.01 -6.37
C TYR A 57 4.41 15.34 -4.91
N SER A 58 5.02 16.49 -4.65
CA SER A 58 5.39 16.93 -3.30
C SER A 58 4.16 17.18 -2.41
N GLU A 59 3.09 17.77 -2.95
CA GLU A 59 1.82 17.98 -2.25
C GLU A 59 1.14 16.64 -1.91
N CYS A 60 1.09 15.72 -2.88
CA CYS A 60 0.52 14.40 -2.68
C CYS A 60 1.32 13.57 -1.66
N ARG A 61 2.65 13.67 -1.66
CA ARG A 61 3.52 12.96 -0.70
C ARG A 61 3.34 13.45 0.73
N GLN A 62 3.03 14.73 0.93
CA GLN A 62 2.77 15.30 2.26
C GLN A 62 1.30 15.18 2.69
N ALA A 63 0.40 14.80 1.78
CA ALA A 63 -1.01 14.64 2.10
C ALA A 63 -1.22 13.45 3.06
N SER A 64 -2.04 13.67 4.09
CA SER A 64 -2.40 12.65 5.07
C SER A 64 -3.91 12.62 5.29
N PHE A 65 -4.43 11.46 5.70
CA PHE A 65 -5.83 11.27 6.06
C PHE A 65 -6.22 12.04 7.33
N THR A 66 -5.25 12.27 8.23
CA THR A 66 -5.52 12.77 9.59
C THR A 66 -4.91 14.15 9.86
N TYR A 67 -3.86 14.54 9.16
CA TYR A 67 -3.22 15.85 9.33
C TYR A 67 -4.20 17.00 9.16
N ARG A 68 -4.36 17.82 10.22
CA ARG A 68 -5.36 18.91 10.32
C ARG A 68 -6.82 18.49 10.08
N LYS A 69 -7.12 17.20 10.02
CA LYS A 69 -8.45 16.63 9.70
C LYS A 69 -8.90 15.54 10.68
N ALA A 70 -8.24 15.41 11.83
CA ALA A 70 -8.52 14.41 12.86
C ALA A 70 -10.00 14.30 13.26
N LYS A 71 -10.72 15.42 13.45
CA LYS A 71 -12.16 15.40 13.77
C LYS A 71 -12.98 14.70 12.67
N ARG A 72 -12.78 15.09 11.41
CA ARG A 72 -13.49 14.52 10.26
C ARG A 72 -13.15 13.04 10.08
N PHE A 73 -11.90 12.65 10.30
CA PHE A 73 -11.48 11.26 10.24
C PHE A 73 -12.18 10.39 11.31
N ARG A 74 -12.28 10.88 12.55
CA ARG A 74 -12.98 10.18 13.65
C ARG A 74 -14.47 9.99 13.38
N GLU A 75 -15.12 11.01 12.83
CA GLU A 75 -16.53 10.95 12.44
C GLU A 75 -16.73 9.97 11.27
N TRP A 76 -15.89 10.04 10.23
CA TRP A 76 -15.95 9.15 9.08
C TRP A 76 -15.73 7.67 9.45
N ALA A 77 -14.75 7.38 10.30
CA ALA A 77 -14.46 6.03 10.78
C ALA A 77 -15.47 5.54 11.83
N ASN A 78 -16.43 6.38 12.24
CA ASN A 78 -17.42 6.09 13.26
C ASN A 78 -16.80 5.57 14.57
N MET A 79 -15.70 6.19 15.02
CA MET A 79 -14.94 5.68 16.18
C MET A 79 -15.75 5.65 17.47
N SER A 80 -16.69 6.59 17.65
CA SER A 80 -17.56 6.66 18.83
C SER A 80 -18.48 5.45 18.99
N ALA A 81 -18.68 4.65 17.94
CA ALA A 81 -19.46 3.41 18.03
C ALA A 81 -18.64 2.23 18.59
N TYR A 82 -17.32 2.36 18.67
CA TYR A 82 -16.40 1.26 19.04
C TYR A 82 -15.46 1.61 20.20
N ILE A 83 -15.32 2.90 20.53
CA ILE A 83 -14.41 3.40 21.56
C ILE A 83 -15.20 4.32 22.49
N ASP A 84 -15.30 3.95 23.76
CA ASP A 84 -16.04 4.71 24.79
C ASP A 84 -15.29 5.96 25.28
N MET A 85 -14.00 6.08 24.97
CA MET A 85 -13.14 7.18 25.40
C MET A 85 -12.64 8.00 24.21
N LYS A 86 -12.29 9.26 24.45
CA LYS A 86 -11.66 10.10 23.42
C LYS A 86 -10.27 9.51 23.08
N PRO A 87 -10.03 9.06 21.84
CA PRO A 87 -8.71 8.53 21.46
C PRO A 87 -7.65 9.63 21.55
N ASN A 88 -6.45 9.25 21.98
CA ASN A 88 -5.28 10.13 22.01
C ASN A 88 -4.90 10.56 20.58
N ASP A 89 -4.33 11.75 20.42
CA ASP A 89 -3.89 12.27 19.12
C ASP A 89 -2.82 11.35 18.49
N ASP A 90 -1.98 10.70 19.29
CA ASP A 90 -1.01 9.69 18.83
C ASP A 90 -1.69 8.50 18.14
N ILE A 91 -2.84 8.03 18.64
CA ILE A 91 -3.61 6.94 18.02
C ILE A 91 -4.12 7.39 16.65
N ILE A 92 -4.55 8.64 16.54
CA ILE A 92 -5.01 9.19 15.27
C ILE A 92 -3.86 9.32 14.27
N ASP A 93 -2.67 9.67 14.71
CA ASP A 93 -1.49 9.73 13.85
C ASP A 93 -1.09 8.33 13.36
N ILE A 94 -1.02 7.33 14.26
CA ILE A 94 -0.75 5.93 13.91
C ILE A 94 -1.79 5.40 12.91
N LEU A 95 -3.09 5.66 13.13
CA LEU A 95 -4.14 5.26 12.17
C LEU A 95 -4.01 5.99 10.83
N GLY A 96 -3.57 7.25 10.83
CA GLY A 96 -3.26 8.01 9.63
C GLY A 96 -2.14 7.36 8.81
N PHE A 97 -1.07 6.92 9.48
CA PHE A 97 0.02 6.18 8.87
C PHE A 97 -0.44 4.82 8.33
N LEU A 98 -1.12 4.02 9.15
CA LEU A 98 -1.60 2.69 8.73
C LEU A 98 -2.56 2.77 7.54
N THR A 99 -3.45 3.76 7.50
CA THR A 99 -4.36 3.93 6.35
C THR A 99 -3.64 4.37 5.07
N PHE A 100 -2.57 5.17 5.18
CA PHE A 100 -1.69 5.48 4.07
C PHE A 100 -0.99 4.21 3.54
N GLU A 101 -0.37 3.42 4.42
CA GLU A 101 0.29 2.18 4.05
C GLU A 101 -0.68 1.18 3.39
N MET A 102 -1.89 1.02 3.95
CA MET A 102 -2.94 0.20 3.36
C MET A 102 -3.24 0.59 1.90
N VAL A 103 -3.41 1.89 1.63
CA VAL A 103 -3.72 2.40 0.29
C VAL A 103 -2.53 2.26 -0.64
N SER A 104 -1.32 2.57 -0.17
CA SER A 104 -0.07 2.41 -0.92
C SER A 104 0.10 0.94 -1.34
N LYS A 105 0.05 0.02 -0.39
CA LYS A 105 0.26 -1.41 -0.64
C LYS A 105 -0.82 -2.01 -1.56
N LEU A 106 -2.08 -1.62 -1.37
CA LEU A 106 -3.18 -2.07 -2.19
C LEU A 106 -3.05 -1.58 -3.64
N THR A 107 -2.69 -0.32 -3.85
CA THR A 107 -2.57 0.28 -5.18
C THR A 107 -1.33 -0.22 -5.93
N GLU A 108 -0.18 -0.38 -5.27
CA GLU A 108 0.99 -1.04 -5.84
C GLU A 108 0.69 -2.47 -6.29
N THR A 109 0.02 -3.25 -5.43
CA THR A 109 -0.34 -4.63 -5.74
C THR A 109 -1.32 -4.67 -6.91
N ALA A 110 -2.30 -3.76 -6.94
CA ALA A 110 -3.24 -3.65 -8.04
C ALA A 110 -2.55 -3.24 -9.36
N LEU A 111 -1.52 -2.40 -9.32
CA LEU A 111 -0.68 -2.09 -10.48
C LEU A 111 0.06 -3.33 -10.99
N ARG A 112 0.65 -4.14 -10.09
CA ARG A 112 1.28 -5.42 -10.47
C ARG A 112 0.27 -6.37 -11.12
N VAL A 113 -0.91 -6.54 -10.52
CA VAL A 113 -1.99 -7.36 -11.10
C VAL A 113 -2.36 -6.88 -12.50
N LYS A 114 -2.53 -5.56 -12.68
CA LYS A 114 -2.87 -4.98 -13.98
C LYS A 114 -1.78 -5.29 -15.02
N LEU A 115 -0.51 -5.13 -14.65
CA LEU A 115 0.62 -5.42 -15.54
C LEU A 115 0.65 -6.90 -15.96
N ASP A 116 0.37 -7.81 -15.03
CA ASP A 116 0.30 -9.25 -15.33
C ASP A 116 -0.85 -9.56 -16.32
N LEU A 117 -2.04 -9.02 -16.07
CA LEU A 117 -3.21 -9.21 -16.93
C LEU A 117 -3.02 -8.61 -18.33
N ASP A 118 -2.43 -7.42 -18.43
CA ASP A 118 -2.16 -6.77 -19.71
C ASP A 118 -1.12 -7.57 -20.53
N LYS A 119 -0.11 -8.19 -19.86
CA LYS A 119 0.84 -9.11 -20.51
C LYS A 119 0.15 -10.37 -21.03
N GLU A 120 -0.68 -11.02 -20.22
CA GLU A 120 -1.44 -12.21 -20.62
C GLU A 120 -2.37 -11.93 -21.81
N GLN A 121 -3.06 -10.79 -21.81
CA GLN A 121 -3.92 -10.38 -22.91
C GLN A 121 -3.15 -10.15 -24.22
N ARG A 122 -1.94 -9.58 -24.16
CA ARG A 122 -1.07 -9.40 -25.34
C ARG A 122 -0.66 -10.76 -25.92
N VAL A 123 -0.28 -11.71 -25.06
CA VAL A 123 0.06 -13.08 -25.48
C VAL A 123 -1.16 -13.77 -26.11
N HIS A 124 -2.32 -13.72 -25.46
CA HIS A 124 -3.54 -14.35 -25.98
C HIS A 124 -4.05 -13.74 -27.29
N LYS A 125 -3.90 -12.42 -27.50
CA LYS A 125 -4.23 -11.76 -28.76
C LYS A 125 -3.24 -12.15 -29.88
N GLY A 126 -1.97 -12.40 -29.57
CA GLY A 126 -0.98 -12.90 -30.53
C GLY A 126 -1.26 -14.30 -31.08
N LEU A 127 -2.00 -15.14 -30.34
CA LEU A 127 -2.34 -16.51 -30.77
C LEU A 127 -3.69 -16.64 -31.50
N LYS A 128 -4.58 -15.65 -31.45
CA LYS A 128 -5.88 -15.70 -32.12
C LYS A 128 -5.83 -14.90 -33.43
N ARG A 129 -5.85 -15.60 -34.57
CA ARG A 129 -6.21 -15.01 -35.88
C ARG A 129 -7.48 -14.17 -35.73
N PRO A 130 -7.60 -13.01 -36.41
CA PRO A 130 -8.69 -12.08 -36.18
C PRO A 130 -10.02 -12.75 -36.51
N ARG A 131 -10.90 -12.84 -35.50
CA ARG A 131 -12.30 -13.22 -35.69
C ARG A 131 -13.10 -11.93 -35.71
N GLU A 132 -13.69 -11.66 -36.86
CA GLU A 132 -14.21 -10.40 -37.39
C GLU A 132 -15.37 -9.71 -36.63
N ASN A 133 -15.66 -10.03 -35.36
CA ASN A 133 -16.96 -9.63 -34.78
C ASN A 133 -16.98 -9.09 -33.34
N SER A 134 -15.88 -8.51 -32.86
CA SER A 134 -15.95 -7.69 -31.64
C SER A 134 -15.79 -6.23 -32.02
N LYS A 135 -16.89 -5.47 -31.97
CA LYS A 135 -16.88 -3.99 -32.02
C LYS A 135 -16.09 -3.47 -30.81
N ASN A 136 -14.77 -3.49 -30.94
CA ASN A 136 -13.86 -2.91 -29.99
C ASN A 136 -13.74 -1.43 -30.35
N TYR A 137 -13.85 -0.56 -29.36
CA TYR A 137 -13.57 0.88 -29.45
C TYR A 137 -12.17 1.22 -29.99
N SER A 138 -11.31 0.22 -30.26
CA SER A 138 -9.99 0.36 -30.87
C SER A 138 -9.99 0.60 -32.38
N ASP A 139 -11.13 0.41 -33.07
CA ASP A 139 -11.18 0.55 -34.54
C ASP A 139 -11.30 2.01 -35.02
N ASN A 140 -11.37 2.99 -34.12
CA ASN A 140 -11.41 4.41 -34.44
C ASN A 140 -10.10 5.14 -34.09
N VAL A 141 -8.95 4.51 -34.34
CA VAL A 141 -7.66 5.19 -34.29
C VAL A 141 -7.34 5.69 -35.69
N TYR A 142 -7.61 6.97 -35.93
CA TYR A 142 -7.26 7.66 -37.17
C TYR A 142 -5.82 8.19 -37.07
N LEU A 143 -5.16 8.44 -38.20
CA LEU A 143 -3.79 8.98 -38.24
C LEU A 143 -3.61 10.28 -37.42
N PHE A 144 -4.70 11.02 -37.20
CA PHE A 144 -4.73 12.28 -36.45
C PHE A 144 -5.55 12.21 -35.15
N SER A 145 -5.96 11.01 -34.70
CA SER A 145 -6.55 10.90 -33.36
C SER A 145 -5.47 11.11 -32.29
N PRO A 146 -5.80 11.70 -31.13
CA PRO A 146 -4.88 11.81 -30.01
C PRO A 146 -4.26 10.43 -29.70
N PRO A 147 -2.96 10.37 -29.36
CA PRO A 147 -2.36 9.11 -28.98
C PRO A 147 -3.17 8.49 -27.84
N PRO A 148 -3.42 7.17 -27.87
CA PRO A 148 -4.07 6.52 -26.75
C PRO A 148 -3.27 6.81 -25.48
N PRO A 149 -3.93 7.05 -24.34
CA PRO A 149 -3.24 7.36 -23.10
C PRO A 149 -2.25 6.23 -22.78
N GLU A 150 -0.99 6.60 -22.48
CA GLU A 150 0.09 5.63 -22.23
C GLU A 150 -0.27 4.65 -21.11
N GLN A 151 -1.10 5.08 -20.15
CA GLN A 151 -1.53 4.24 -19.04
C GLN A 151 -3.04 4.34 -18.81
N THR A 152 -3.72 3.18 -18.87
CA THR A 152 -5.13 3.06 -18.48
C THR A 152 -5.29 3.11 -16.95
N ALA A 153 -6.43 3.57 -16.45
CA ALA A 153 -6.68 3.61 -15.01
C ALA A 153 -6.78 2.21 -14.37
N LEU A 154 -6.59 2.13 -13.05
CA LEU A 154 -6.91 0.92 -12.27
C LEU A 154 -8.42 0.67 -12.29
N LYS A 155 -8.82 -0.60 -12.43
CA LYS A 155 -10.22 -1.04 -12.40
C LYS A 155 -10.52 -1.70 -11.06
N SER A 156 -11.80 -1.78 -10.69
CA SER A 156 -12.27 -2.49 -9.49
C SER A 156 -11.82 -3.96 -9.45
N SER A 157 -11.73 -4.62 -10.61
CA SER A 157 -11.21 -5.99 -10.72
C SER A 157 -9.76 -6.11 -10.25
N HIS A 158 -8.90 -5.13 -10.56
CA HIS A 158 -7.50 -5.14 -10.12
C HIS A 158 -7.40 -4.97 -8.60
N ILE A 159 -8.26 -4.11 -8.02
CA ILE A 159 -8.31 -3.87 -6.58
C ILE A 159 -8.80 -5.11 -5.84
N HIS A 160 -9.87 -5.76 -6.30
CA HIS A 160 -10.39 -6.98 -5.68
C HIS A 160 -9.38 -8.14 -5.74
N GLU A 161 -8.67 -8.28 -6.86
CA GLU A 161 -7.61 -9.27 -7.01
C GLU A 161 -6.44 -8.97 -6.07
N ALA A 162 -5.97 -7.72 -6.03
CA ALA A 162 -4.90 -7.30 -5.14
C ALA A 162 -5.26 -7.55 -3.68
N PHE A 163 -6.48 -7.17 -3.27
CA PHE A 163 -6.97 -7.44 -1.92
C PHE A 163 -6.96 -8.95 -1.62
N ARG A 164 -7.45 -9.79 -2.54
CA ARG A 164 -7.42 -11.25 -2.35
C ARG A 164 -6.00 -11.79 -2.15
N ARG A 165 -5.03 -11.31 -2.94
CA ARG A 165 -3.61 -11.70 -2.82
C ARG A 165 -3.03 -11.29 -1.46
N LEU A 166 -3.35 -10.10 -0.99
CA LEU A 166 -2.89 -9.58 0.32
C LEU A 166 -3.56 -10.29 1.51
N GLN A 167 -4.77 -10.81 1.34
CA GLN A 167 -5.51 -11.55 2.36
C GLN A 167 -5.15 -13.04 2.43
N MET A 168 -4.20 -13.53 1.64
CA MET A 168 -3.79 -14.94 1.69
C MET A 168 -3.05 -15.23 3.00
N ALA A 169 -3.73 -15.93 3.92
CA ALA A 169 -3.13 -16.42 5.15
C ALA A 169 -2.45 -17.78 4.93
N PRO A 170 -1.34 -18.08 5.64
CA PRO A 170 -0.74 -19.41 5.61
C PRO A 170 -1.77 -20.46 6.07
N GLN A 171 -1.81 -21.59 5.36
CA GLN A 171 -2.78 -22.65 5.63
C GLN A 171 -2.51 -23.26 7.03
N PRO A 172 -3.53 -23.42 7.89
CA PRO A 172 -3.34 -23.90 9.24
C PRO A 172 -2.85 -25.36 9.26
N ILE A 173 -2.23 -25.77 10.36
CA ILE A 173 -1.69 -27.13 10.60
C ILE A 173 -2.79 -28.24 10.56
N LYS A 174 -4.06 -27.86 10.37
CA LYS A 174 -5.26 -28.72 10.42
C LYS A 174 -5.78 -29.16 9.04
N ASN A 175 -4.94 -29.15 8.00
CA ASN A 175 -5.32 -29.49 6.62
C ASN A 175 -5.80 -30.95 6.41
N PHE A 176 -5.65 -31.82 7.42
CA PHE A 176 -6.08 -33.22 7.37
C PHE A 176 -7.57 -33.43 7.64
N ARG A 177 -8.27 -32.44 8.21
CA ARG A 177 -9.72 -32.49 8.39
C ARG A 177 -10.35 -31.52 7.38
N GLY A 178 -11.14 -32.07 6.45
CA GLY A 178 -11.88 -31.26 5.48
C GLY A 178 -12.89 -30.34 6.16
N GLY A 179 -13.33 -29.31 5.43
CA GLY A 179 -14.33 -28.34 5.90
C GLY A 179 -13.95 -26.89 5.57
N LEU A 180 -14.91 -25.98 5.74
CA LEU A 180 -14.65 -24.53 5.61
C LEU A 180 -14.18 -23.98 6.96
N VAL A 181 -13.11 -23.19 6.92
CA VAL A 181 -12.59 -22.46 8.09
C VAL A 181 -12.87 -20.98 7.91
N ARG A 182 -13.41 -20.34 8.94
CA ARG A 182 -13.55 -18.89 8.97
C ARG A 182 -12.19 -18.26 9.24
N THR A 183 -11.69 -17.48 8.30
CA THR A 183 -10.47 -16.69 8.46
C THR A 183 -10.80 -15.28 8.95
N LYS A 184 -9.87 -14.65 9.66
CA LYS A 184 -9.92 -13.22 9.96
C LYS A 184 -9.31 -12.45 8.80
N VAL A 185 -9.78 -11.22 8.58
CA VAL A 185 -9.17 -10.30 7.63
C VAL A 185 -7.87 -9.79 8.26
N SER A 186 -6.77 -9.93 7.52
CA SER A 186 -5.49 -9.34 7.90
C SER A 186 -5.52 -7.84 7.60
N LEU A 187 -4.93 -7.03 8.48
CA LEU A 187 -4.59 -5.66 8.12
C LEU A 187 -3.55 -5.71 6.99
N ILE A 188 -3.76 -4.92 5.95
CA ILE A 188 -2.91 -4.87 4.75
C ILE A 188 -2.01 -3.66 4.73
#